data_AF-A0A0Q6BY70-F1
#
_entry.id   AF-A0A0Q6BY70-F1
#
_cell.length_a   1.000
_cell.length_b   1.000
_cell.length_c   1.000
_cell.angle_alpha   90.00
_cell.angle_beta   90.00
_cell.angle_gamma   90.00
#
_symmetry.space_group_name_H-M   'P 1'
#
loop_
_entity.id
_entity.type
_entity.pdbx_description
1 polymer ?
#
loop_
_entity_poly.entity_id
_entity_poly.type
_entity_poly.pdbx_seq_one_letter_code
_entity_poly.pdbx_strand_id
1 'polypeptide(L)'
;MMDGEEVYRARLAACLAAAEAASLPQVREKHLTAAKSWQALLDATMERKANVVALQHAASAKVPARDETMSETEFEIPDPVVDAIEEGTPAVKAFRQSSGQSQHDVAAEAGMTDERLAAIEQGSTPRNLELAVLSDVLDVPVDLLVDE
;
A
#
# COMPACT_ATOMS: atom_id res chain seq x y z
N MET A 1 16.21 -8.97 6.32
CA MET A 1 16.46 -7.96 5.26
C MET A 1 16.71 -6.65 5.97
N MET A 2 17.70 -5.85 5.56
CA MET A 2 17.89 -4.51 6.16
C MET A 2 16.75 -3.60 5.72
N ASP A 3 16.22 -2.82 6.65
CA ASP A 3 15.23 -1.79 6.37
C ASP A 3 15.82 -0.74 5.40
N GLY A 4 14.99 -0.23 4.48
CA GLY A 4 15.43 0.82 3.53
C GLY A 4 16.03 2.05 4.23
N GLU A 5 15.51 2.36 5.42
CA GLU A 5 16.03 3.40 6.31
C GLU A 5 17.48 3.15 6.76
N GLU A 6 17.79 1.91 7.18
CA GLU A 6 19.14 1.52 7.58
C GLU A 6 20.11 1.60 6.39
N VAL A 7 19.66 1.23 5.20
CA VAL A 7 20.45 1.33 3.96
C VAL A 7 20.79 2.79 3.65
N TYR A 8 19.82 3.70 3.74
CA TYR A 8 20.07 5.13 3.49
C TYR A 8 20.98 5.74 4.55
N ARG A 9 20.81 5.41 5.83
CA ARG A 9 21.71 5.85 6.91
C ARG A 9 23.14 5.34 6.71
N ALA A 10 23.30 4.07 6.35
CA ALA A 10 24.62 3.49 6.10
C ALA A 10 25.32 4.16 4.91
N ARG A 11 24.58 4.45 3.83
CA ARG A 11 25.12 5.16 2.64
C ARG A 11 25.46 6.61 2.94
N LEU A 12 24.64 7.32 3.69
CA LEU A 12 24.91 8.68 4.16
C LEU A 12 26.20 8.72 5.00
N ALA A 13 26.33 7.84 5.98
CA ALA A 13 27.51 7.75 6.83
C ALA A 13 28.77 7.44 6.02
N ALA A 14 28.69 6.52 5.06
CA ALA A 14 29.80 6.22 4.16
C ALA A 14 30.22 7.41 3.29
N CYS A 15 29.26 8.20 2.79
CA CYS A 15 29.56 9.41 2.02
C CYS A 15 30.21 10.50 2.87
N LEU A 16 29.76 10.70 4.12
CA LEU A 16 30.37 11.65 5.04
C LEU A 16 31.79 11.24 5.43
N ALA A 17 32.00 9.97 5.77
CA ALA A 17 33.33 9.44 6.07
C ALA A 17 34.29 9.56 4.87
N ALA A 18 33.80 9.31 3.65
CA ALA A 18 34.58 9.49 2.43
C ALA A 18 34.90 10.97 2.14
N ALA A 19 33.99 11.89 2.49
CA ALA A 19 34.24 13.33 2.37
C ALA A 19 35.31 13.82 3.35
N GLU A 20 35.34 13.28 4.58
CA GLU A 20 36.36 13.59 5.59
C GLU A 20 37.72 13.01 5.24
N ALA A 21 37.76 11.79 4.67
CA ALA A 21 39.00 11.14 4.23
C ALA A 21 39.57 11.73 2.93
N ALA A 22 38.79 12.52 2.18
CA ALA A 22 39.21 13.06 0.89
C ALA A 22 40.16 14.26 1.05
N SER A 23 41.40 14.11 0.58
CA SER A 23 42.40 15.20 0.58
C SER A 23 42.18 16.24 -0.53
N LEU A 24 41.41 15.91 -1.57
CA LEU A 24 41.14 16.80 -2.70
C LEU A 24 39.76 17.48 -2.54
N PRO A 25 39.68 18.82 -2.64
CA PRO A 25 38.43 19.56 -2.42
C PRO A 25 37.32 19.16 -3.40
N GLN A 26 37.65 18.91 -4.67
CA GLN A 26 36.71 18.45 -5.68
C GLN A 26 36.11 17.06 -5.39
N VAL A 27 36.85 16.19 -4.69
CA VAL A 27 36.39 14.85 -4.33
C VAL A 27 35.52 14.93 -3.08
N ARG A 28 35.94 15.76 -2.10
CA ARG A 28 35.15 16.08 -0.92
C ARG A 28 33.79 16.67 -1.29
N GLU A 29 33.73 17.62 -2.22
CA GLU A 29 32.48 18.24 -2.67
C GLU A 29 31.53 17.24 -3.35
N LYS A 30 32.06 16.30 -4.13
CA LYS A 30 31.27 15.21 -4.72
C LYS A 30 30.66 14.31 -3.65
N HIS A 31 31.44 13.91 -2.65
CA HIS A 31 30.94 13.10 -1.53
C HIS A 31 29.90 13.83 -0.68
N LEU A 32 30.09 15.14 -0.44
CA LEU A 32 29.09 15.97 0.24
C LEU A 32 27.80 16.13 -0.57
N THR A 33 27.90 16.27 -1.89
CA THR A 33 26.72 16.31 -2.77
C THR A 33 25.97 14.98 -2.73
N ALA A 34 26.69 13.87 -2.80
CA ALA A 34 26.10 12.54 -2.65
C ALA A 34 25.44 12.37 -1.26
N ALA A 35 26.08 12.83 -0.18
CA ALA A 35 25.52 12.79 1.16
C ALA A 35 24.20 13.58 1.24
N LYS A 36 24.11 14.76 0.62
CA LYS A 36 22.86 15.54 0.56
C LYS A 36 21.74 14.78 -0.16
N SER A 37 22.05 14.09 -1.25
CA SER A 37 21.07 13.26 -1.96
C SER A 37 20.56 12.09 -1.10
N TRP A 38 21.46 11.41 -0.38
CA TRP A 38 21.06 10.34 0.54
C TRP A 38 20.25 10.84 1.74
N GLN A 39 20.59 12.02 2.26
CA GLN A 39 19.83 12.68 3.32
C GLN A 39 18.41 12.98 2.85
N ALA A 40 18.23 13.57 1.66
CA ALA A 40 16.90 13.85 1.10
C ALA A 40 16.05 12.58 0.93
N LEU A 41 16.65 11.46 0.51
CA LEU A 41 15.96 10.17 0.41
C LEU A 41 15.56 9.61 1.78
N LEU A 42 16.42 9.77 2.79
CA LEU A 42 16.12 9.38 4.16
C LEU A 42 14.97 10.21 4.73
N ASP A 43 15.00 11.54 4.57
CA ASP A 43 13.93 12.44 5.01
C ASP A 43 12.60 12.10 4.33
N ALA A 44 12.59 11.88 3.00
CA ALA A 44 11.39 11.47 2.28
C ALA A 44 10.85 10.11 2.76
N THR A 45 11.73 9.19 3.14
CA THR A 45 11.33 7.88 3.69
C THR A 45 10.71 8.04 5.07
N MET A 46 11.28 8.88 5.94
CA MET A 46 10.75 9.18 7.27
C MET A 46 9.41 9.91 7.19
N GLU A 47 9.26 10.86 6.26
CA GLU A 47 7.99 11.58 6.04
C GLU A 47 6.88 10.62 5.56
N ARG A 48 7.20 9.71 4.64
CA ARG A 48 6.25 8.66 4.23
C ARG A 48 5.85 7.76 5.38
N LYS A 49 6.80 7.31 6.21
CA LYS A 49 6.49 6.50 7.40
C LYS A 49 5.61 7.26 8.38
N ALA A 50 5.90 8.54 8.63
CA ALA A 50 5.09 9.39 9.50
C ALA A 50 3.66 9.56 8.97
N ASN A 51 3.49 9.77 7.66
CA ASN A 51 2.18 9.87 7.03
C ASN A 51 1.40 8.55 7.09
N VAL A 52 2.06 7.40 6.89
CA VAL A 52 1.43 6.08 7.03
C VAL A 52 0.96 5.87 8.47
N VAL A 53 1.79 6.19 9.47
CA VAL A 53 1.41 6.08 10.88
C VAL A 53 0.26 7.06 11.21
N ALA A 54 0.27 8.27 10.66
CA ALA A 54 -0.81 9.24 10.84
C ALA A 54 -2.14 8.76 10.22
N LEU A 55 -2.10 8.12 9.05
CA LEU A 55 -3.26 7.50 8.41
C LEU A 55 -3.77 6.30 9.22
N GLN A 56 -2.88 5.44 9.74
CA GLN A 56 -3.23 4.32 10.61
C GLN A 56 -3.87 4.79 11.93
N HIS A 57 -3.34 5.87 12.53
CA HIS A 57 -3.94 6.48 13.72
C HIS A 57 -5.27 7.17 13.42
N ALA A 58 -5.42 7.82 12.26
CA ALA A 58 -6.69 8.43 11.84
C ALA A 58 -7.77 7.38 11.54
N ALA A 59 -7.39 6.23 10.97
CA ALA A 59 -8.28 5.07 10.80
C ALA A 59 -8.69 4.47 12.15
N SER A 60 -7.73 4.34 13.09
CA SER A 60 -8.01 3.85 14.44
C SER A 60 -8.88 4.78 15.29
N ALA A 61 -8.90 6.09 15.00
CA ALA A 61 -9.75 7.06 15.70
C ALA A 61 -11.21 7.07 15.22
N LYS A 62 -11.56 6.31 14.17
CA LYS A 62 -12.90 6.30 13.57
C LYS A 62 -13.64 4.95 13.76
N VAL A 63 -13.43 4.30 14.90
CA VAL A 63 -14.27 3.17 15.33
C VAL A 63 -15.09 3.61 16.56
N PRO A 64 -16.40 3.94 16.42
CA PRO A 64 -17.28 3.89 17.57
C PRO A 64 -17.40 2.43 18.00
N ALA A 65 -17.14 2.19 19.29
CA ALA A 65 -17.26 0.91 19.94
C ALA A 65 -18.54 0.15 19.51
N ARG A 66 -18.35 -0.96 18.83
CA ARG A 66 -19.33 -2.05 18.79
C ARG A 66 -18.62 -3.31 19.27
N ASP A 67 -18.84 -3.54 20.56
CA ASP A 67 -18.96 -4.81 21.27
C ASP A 67 -18.20 -6.02 20.69
N GLU A 68 -17.20 -6.45 21.45
CA GLU A 68 -16.60 -7.78 21.34
C GLU A 68 -17.65 -8.84 21.70
N THR A 69 -18.14 -9.59 20.70
CA THR A 69 -18.62 -10.95 20.90
C THR A 69 -17.97 -11.86 19.86
N MET A 70 -17.15 -12.80 20.33
CA MET A 70 -16.73 -13.95 19.55
C MET A 70 -17.95 -14.74 19.08
N SER A 71 -18.15 -14.85 17.77
CA SER A 71 -18.82 -15.99 17.13
C SER A 71 -18.52 -15.92 15.63
N GLU A 72 -18.25 -17.07 15.01
CA GLU A 72 -17.95 -17.31 13.59
C GLU A 72 -18.48 -16.20 12.66
N THR A 73 -17.59 -15.41 12.08
CA THR A 73 -17.96 -14.23 11.27
C THR A 73 -18.69 -14.68 10.00
N GLU A 74 -20.02 -14.73 10.04
CA GLU A 74 -20.85 -14.66 8.84
C GLU A 74 -20.52 -13.33 8.16
N PHE A 75 -19.72 -13.38 7.09
CA PHE A 75 -19.48 -12.23 6.24
C PHE A 75 -20.79 -11.91 5.51
N GLU A 76 -21.49 -10.87 5.97
CA GLU A 76 -22.73 -10.39 5.34
C GLU A 76 -22.38 -9.63 4.06
N ILE A 77 -22.68 -10.25 2.90
CA ILE A 77 -22.54 -9.60 1.60
C ILE A 77 -23.68 -8.58 1.43
N PRO A 78 -23.39 -7.30 1.16
CA PRO A 78 -24.44 -6.29 0.96
C PRO A 78 -25.34 -6.63 -0.23
N ASP A 79 -26.66 -6.46 -0.11
CA ASP A 79 -27.63 -6.62 -1.23
C ASP A 79 -27.18 -5.97 -2.55
N PRO A 80 -26.68 -4.71 -2.59
CA PRO A 80 -26.23 -4.10 -3.86
C PRO A 80 -25.02 -4.79 -4.48
N VAL A 81 -24.22 -5.55 -3.71
CA VAL A 81 -23.14 -6.37 -4.24
C VAL A 81 -23.71 -7.64 -4.87
N VAL A 82 -24.65 -8.29 -4.18
CA VAL A 82 -25.35 -9.48 -4.69
C VAL A 82 -26.05 -9.16 -6.00
N ASP A 83 -26.86 -8.10 -6.03
CA ASP A 83 -27.56 -7.65 -7.23
C ASP A 83 -26.59 -7.40 -8.39
N ALA A 84 -25.48 -6.68 -8.13
CA ALA A 84 -24.51 -6.37 -9.16
C ALA A 84 -23.81 -7.61 -9.72
N ILE A 85 -23.50 -8.60 -8.88
CA ILE A 85 -22.89 -9.87 -9.28
C ILE A 85 -23.91 -10.69 -10.09
N GLU A 86 -25.18 -10.75 -9.66
CA GLU A 86 -26.26 -11.41 -10.43
C GLU A 86 -26.49 -10.75 -11.80
N GLU A 87 -26.25 -9.44 -11.91
CA GLU A 87 -26.27 -8.69 -13.18
C GLU A 87 -25.00 -8.89 -14.05
N GLY A 88 -24.03 -9.69 -13.58
CA GLY A 88 -22.79 -10.01 -14.29
C GLY A 88 -21.65 -9.03 -14.07
N THR A 89 -21.70 -8.22 -13.00
CA THR A 89 -20.59 -7.37 -12.58
C THR A 89 -19.55 -8.20 -11.83
N PRO A 90 -18.26 -8.13 -12.19
CA PRO A 90 -17.22 -8.85 -11.47
C PRO A 90 -17.19 -8.49 -9.98
N ALA A 91 -17.02 -9.49 -9.11
CA ALA A 91 -17.07 -9.33 -7.66
C ALA A 91 -16.18 -8.18 -7.14
N VAL A 92 -14.93 -8.10 -7.60
CA VAL A 92 -13.98 -7.03 -7.24
C VAL A 92 -14.56 -5.63 -7.49
N LYS A 93 -15.27 -5.45 -8.61
CA LYS A 93 -15.89 -4.18 -8.97
C LYS A 93 -17.12 -3.89 -8.11
N ALA A 94 -17.95 -4.91 -7.86
CA ALA A 94 -19.14 -4.79 -7.03
C ALA A 94 -18.79 -4.39 -5.59
N PHE A 95 -17.81 -5.08 -4.97
CA PHE A 95 -17.33 -4.77 -3.63
C PHE A 95 -16.67 -3.39 -3.54
N ARG A 96 -15.84 -3.02 -4.52
CA ARG A 96 -15.24 -1.67 -4.57
C ARG A 96 -16.32 -0.58 -4.62
N GLN A 97 -17.30 -0.72 -5.51
CA GLN A 97 -18.35 0.27 -5.69
C GLN A 97 -19.27 0.37 -4.47
N SER A 98 -19.61 -0.76 -3.84
CA SER A 98 -20.38 -0.79 -2.59
C SER A 98 -19.65 -0.08 -1.45
N SER A 99 -18.32 -0.24 -1.38
CA SER A 99 -17.45 0.43 -0.42
C SER A 99 -17.20 1.91 -0.74
N GLY A 100 -17.70 2.42 -1.87
CA GLY A 100 -17.52 3.79 -2.32
C GLY A 100 -16.06 4.15 -2.70
N GLN A 101 -15.20 3.16 -2.90
CA GLN A 101 -13.78 3.37 -3.20
C GLN A 101 -13.56 3.66 -4.69
N SER A 102 -12.61 4.55 -5.00
CA SER A 102 -12.23 4.81 -6.40
C SER A 102 -11.31 3.71 -6.92
N GLN A 103 -11.34 3.43 -8.23
CA GLN A 103 -10.44 2.44 -8.83
C GLN A 103 -8.97 2.82 -8.62
N HIS A 104 -8.67 4.12 -8.64
CA HIS A 104 -7.31 4.62 -8.43
C HIS A 104 -6.80 4.35 -7.02
N ASP A 105 -7.63 4.61 -6.00
CA ASP A 105 -7.25 4.41 -4.61
C ASP A 105 -7.02 2.92 -4.33
N VAL A 106 -7.92 2.05 -4.80
CA VAL A 106 -7.76 0.59 -4.64
C VAL A 106 -6.52 0.07 -5.35
N ALA A 107 -6.23 0.54 -6.57
CA ALA A 107 -5.03 0.13 -7.29
C ALA A 107 -3.76 0.59 -6.56
N ALA A 108 -3.75 1.83 -6.07
CA ALA A 108 -2.62 2.40 -5.33
C ALA A 108 -2.37 1.68 -4.00
N GLU A 109 -3.42 1.41 -3.21
CA GLU A 109 -3.34 0.65 -1.96
C GLU A 109 -2.94 -0.80 -2.21
N ALA A 110 -3.46 -1.41 -3.28
CA ALA A 110 -3.10 -2.77 -3.66
C ALA A 110 -1.72 -2.89 -4.35
N GLY A 111 -1.00 -1.78 -4.53
CA GLY A 111 0.32 -1.76 -5.16
C GLY A 111 0.31 -2.25 -6.62
N MET A 112 -0.82 -2.12 -7.33
CA MET A 112 -0.97 -2.49 -8.72
C MET A 112 -1.30 -1.28 -9.61
N THR A 113 -1.22 -1.45 -10.92
CA THR A 113 -1.59 -0.37 -11.86
C THR A 113 -3.10 -0.28 -12.00
N ASP A 114 -3.61 0.93 -12.26
CA ASP A 114 -5.03 1.15 -12.59
C ASP A 114 -5.48 0.25 -13.75
N GLU A 115 -4.64 0.10 -14.77
CA GLU A 115 -4.89 -0.80 -15.91
C GLU A 115 -5.04 -2.26 -15.48
N ARG A 116 -4.24 -2.72 -14.50
CA ARG A 116 -4.33 -4.09 -14.01
C ARG A 116 -5.61 -4.31 -13.20
N LEU A 117 -5.96 -3.38 -12.32
CA LEU A 117 -7.22 -3.45 -11.59
C LEU A 117 -8.42 -3.39 -12.54
N ALA A 118 -8.40 -2.49 -13.53
CA ALA A 118 -9.45 -2.38 -14.53
C ALA A 118 -9.61 -3.67 -15.34
N ALA A 119 -8.51 -4.36 -15.67
CA ALA A 119 -8.57 -5.64 -16.34
C ALA A 119 -9.23 -6.72 -15.47
N ILE A 120 -8.94 -6.74 -14.16
CA ILE A 120 -9.58 -7.65 -13.20
C ILE A 120 -11.08 -7.34 -13.08
N GLU A 121 -11.44 -6.05 -12.98
CA GLU A 121 -12.83 -5.58 -12.97
C GLU A 121 -13.59 -5.79 -14.30
N GLN A 122 -12.90 -6.24 -15.35
CA GLN A 122 -13.46 -6.65 -16.65
C GLN A 122 -13.47 -8.19 -16.82
N GLY A 123 -13.10 -8.94 -15.78
CA GLY A 123 -13.11 -10.40 -15.78
C GLY A 123 -11.76 -11.06 -16.08
N SER A 124 -10.65 -10.30 -16.10
CA SER A 124 -9.32 -10.93 -16.15
C SER A 124 -9.02 -11.65 -14.85
N THR A 125 -8.51 -12.88 -14.93
CA THR A 125 -8.15 -13.64 -13.73
C THR A 125 -7.02 -12.95 -12.95
N PRO A 126 -7.25 -12.59 -11.67
CA PRO A 126 -6.21 -12.10 -10.78
C PRO A 126 -5.28 -13.23 -10.35
N ARG A 127 -4.01 -12.91 -10.08
CA ARG A 127 -3.02 -13.84 -9.51
C ARG A 127 -3.31 -14.02 -8.02
N ASN A 128 -2.85 -15.13 -7.42
CA ASN A 128 -3.01 -15.38 -5.99
C ASN A 128 -2.53 -14.23 -5.09
N LEU A 129 -1.41 -13.58 -5.45
CA LEU A 129 -0.92 -12.40 -4.72
C LEU A 129 -1.82 -11.18 -4.91
N GLU A 130 -2.39 -10.98 -6.10
CA GLU A 130 -3.31 -9.86 -6.37
C GLU A 130 -4.63 -10.08 -5.64
N LEU A 131 -5.15 -11.32 -5.58
CA LEU A 131 -6.33 -11.67 -4.79
C LEU A 131 -6.12 -11.44 -3.30
N ALA A 132 -4.99 -11.89 -2.75
CA ALA A 132 -4.70 -11.70 -1.32
C ALA A 132 -4.63 -10.22 -0.94
N VAL A 133 -4.06 -9.39 -1.82
CA VAL A 133 -3.99 -7.94 -1.59
C VAL A 133 -5.34 -7.27 -1.80
N LEU A 134 -6.12 -7.64 -2.82
CA LEU A 134 -7.47 -7.10 -3.03
C LEU A 134 -8.42 -7.49 -1.89
N SER A 135 -8.26 -8.68 -1.34
CA SER A 135 -8.99 -9.15 -0.15
C SER A 135 -8.71 -8.28 1.06
N ASP A 136 -7.43 -7.93 1.30
CA ASP A 136 -7.03 -7.03 2.38
C ASP A 136 -7.53 -5.60 2.17
N VAL A 137 -7.38 -5.05 0.95
CA VAL A 137 -7.77 -3.67 0.62
C VAL A 137 -9.29 -3.46 0.65
N LEU A 138 -10.05 -4.43 0.16
CA LEU A 138 -11.51 -4.36 0.15
C LEU A 138 -12.14 -4.86 1.45
N ASP A 139 -11.35 -5.46 2.36
CA ASP A 139 -11.84 -6.15 3.56
C ASP A 139 -12.87 -7.25 3.21
N VAL A 140 -12.59 -8.02 2.15
CA VAL A 140 -13.48 -9.06 1.61
C VAL A 140 -12.72 -10.39 1.53
N PRO A 141 -13.29 -11.52 1.97
CA PRO A 141 -12.68 -12.84 1.81
C PRO A 141 -12.31 -13.16 0.36
N VAL A 142 -11.13 -13.76 0.15
CA VAL A 142 -10.65 -14.16 -1.19
C VAL A 142 -11.67 -15.01 -1.93
N ASP A 143 -12.34 -15.94 -1.24
CA ASP A 143 -13.35 -16.83 -1.82
C ASP A 143 -14.53 -16.09 -2.47
N LEU A 144 -14.82 -14.85 -2.05
CA LEU A 144 -15.89 -14.02 -2.64
C LEU A 144 -15.41 -13.14 -3.80
N LEU A 145 -14.11 -13.04 -4.00
CA LEU A 145 -13.50 -12.27 -5.10
C LEU A 145 -13.18 -13.14 -6.33
N VAL A 146 -13.38 -14.46 -6.21
CA VAL A 146 -13.18 -15.42 -7.29
C VAL A 146 -14.54 -15.76 -7.88
N ASP A 147 -14.74 -15.43 -9.15
CA ASP A 147 -15.84 -15.96 -9.97
C ASP A 147 -15.48 -17.43 -10.31
N GLU A 148 -16.35 -18.39 -9.94
CA GLU A 148 -16.25 -19.80 -10.38
C GLU A 148 -16.62 -19.98 -11.87
#